data_AF-A0A4U1JBD9-F1
#
_entry.id   AF-A0A4U1JBD9-F1
#
_cell.length_a   1.000
_cell.length_b   1.000
_cell.length_c   1.000
_cell.angle_alpha   90.00
_cell.angle_beta   90.00
_cell.angle_gamma   90.00
#
_symmetry.space_group_name_H-M   'P 1'
#
loop_
_entity.id
_entity.type
_entity.pdbx_description
1 polymer ?
#
loop_
_entity_poly.entity_id
_entity_poly.type
_entity_poly.pdbx_seq_one_letter_code
_entity_poly.pdbx_strand_id
1 'polypeptide(L)'
;MEETTRAERGGWGKVATAEEGDAEPKAPRIKDRAKTLARDVGAAIEGRVAPAADRAARAVKSGAGTALRALEDPTAAQASEILAQADLPEVVGEDPLAELAVRLDREADLHRGIAMRQHARAAWMDRLGAIGAVVALVGIVVLASIAGFRALFAPEGALLASLLLGVGALLLLLGVFALARATARIRAGQAQSAREALVRSDLAEARLHRVAALLALRQLDPEAFGRAIQDLERDTRAAG
;
A
#
# COMPACT_ATOMS: atom_id res chain seq x y z
N MET A 1 4.40 107.04 -62.95
CA MET A 1 3.84 106.16 -64.00
C MET A 1 3.03 105.10 -63.30
N GLU A 2 1.75 105.42 -63.06
CA GLU A 2 0.72 104.40 -62.88
C GLU A 2 0.43 103.81 -64.26
N GLU A 3 0.29 102.49 -64.37
CA GLU A 3 -0.86 101.89 -65.05
C GLU A 3 -0.90 100.38 -64.78
N THR A 4 -2.05 99.99 -64.22
CA THR A 4 -2.63 98.67 -64.01
C THR A 4 -3.06 97.99 -65.31
N THR A 5 -3.10 96.64 -65.34
CA THR A 5 -4.16 95.75 -65.92
C THR A 5 -3.64 94.30 -65.84
N ARG A 6 -4.21 93.31 -65.14
CA ARG A 6 -5.55 92.68 -65.03
C ARG A 6 -5.87 91.62 -66.11
N ALA A 7 -5.89 90.37 -65.63
CA ALA A 7 -6.76 89.21 -65.89
C ALA A 7 -6.86 88.53 -67.27
N GLU A 8 -6.86 87.18 -67.25
CA GLU A 8 -7.88 86.21 -67.73
C GLU A 8 -7.21 84.81 -67.84
N ARG A 9 -7.84 83.63 -67.85
CA ARG A 9 -9.11 83.03 -67.38
C ARG A 9 -8.96 81.51 -67.63
N GLY A 10 -9.71 80.70 -66.88
CA GLY A 10 -10.04 79.31 -67.26
C GLY A 10 -9.74 78.31 -66.13
N GLY A 11 -10.67 77.51 -65.59
CA GLY A 11 -12.07 77.32 -65.89
C GLY A 11 -12.48 75.85 -65.66
N TRP A 12 -13.47 75.65 -64.77
CA TRP A 12 -14.44 74.53 -64.70
C TRP A 12 -13.88 73.18 -64.19
N GLY A 13 -14.54 72.38 -63.36
CA GLY A 13 -15.89 72.38 -62.81
C GLY A 13 -16.09 71.08 -61.99
N LYS A 14 -16.96 71.15 -60.99
CA LYS A 14 -17.26 70.12 -59.98
C LYS A 14 -17.87 68.83 -60.57
N VAL A 15 -17.64 67.70 -59.89
CA VAL A 15 -18.68 66.66 -59.70
C VAL A 15 -18.68 66.27 -58.23
N ALA A 16 -19.84 66.44 -57.58
CA ALA A 16 -20.18 65.79 -56.33
C ALA A 16 -21.10 64.61 -56.66
N THR A 17 -20.81 63.44 -56.12
CA THR A 17 -21.77 62.36 -55.94
C THR A 17 -21.51 61.75 -54.57
N ALA A 18 -22.49 61.87 -53.68
CA ALA A 18 -22.56 61.11 -52.45
C ALA A 18 -22.96 59.67 -52.79
N GLU A 19 -22.29 58.69 -52.21
CA GLU A 19 -22.91 57.40 -51.86
C GLU A 19 -22.10 56.69 -50.77
N GLU A 20 -22.84 56.40 -49.70
CA GLU A 20 -22.72 55.43 -48.63
C GLU A 20 -21.95 54.14 -48.96
N GLY A 21 -21.10 53.65 -48.04
CA GLY A 21 -20.64 52.26 -48.04
C GLY A 21 -19.18 52.03 -47.62
N ASP A 22 -19.01 51.10 -46.68
CA ASP A 22 -17.82 50.30 -46.41
C ASP A 22 -16.68 50.88 -45.56
N ALA A 23 -16.88 50.78 -44.24
CA ALA A 23 -15.80 50.68 -43.28
C ALA A 23 -14.93 49.44 -43.57
N GLU A 24 -13.65 49.67 -43.92
CA GLU A 24 -12.62 48.63 -43.98
C GLU A 24 -12.56 47.83 -42.66
N PRO A 25 -12.59 46.48 -42.69
CA PRO A 25 -12.40 45.69 -41.49
C PRO A 25 -10.91 45.74 -41.10
N LYS A 26 -10.59 46.51 -40.05
CA LYS A 26 -9.26 46.49 -39.42
C LYS A 26 -8.88 45.05 -39.07
N ALA A 27 -7.89 44.51 -39.77
CA ALA A 27 -7.35 43.18 -39.51
C ALA A 27 -6.99 43.03 -38.01
N PRO A 28 -7.42 41.97 -37.33
CA PRO A 28 -7.15 41.79 -35.90
C PRO A 28 -5.63 41.70 -35.67
N ARG A 29 -5.12 42.50 -34.74
CA ARG A 29 -3.71 42.59 -34.41
C ARG A 29 -3.19 41.20 -34.02
N ILE A 30 -2.03 40.83 -34.54
CA ILE A 30 -1.37 39.52 -34.31
C ILE A 30 -1.28 39.17 -32.81
N LYS A 31 -1.17 40.18 -31.93
CA LYS A 31 -1.19 40.02 -30.46
C LYS A 31 -2.51 39.48 -29.92
N ASP A 32 -3.64 39.87 -30.50
CA ASP A 32 -4.96 39.41 -30.07
C ASP A 32 -5.19 37.95 -30.51
N ARG A 33 -4.72 37.59 -31.72
CA ARG A 33 -4.68 36.19 -32.18
C ARG A 33 -3.77 35.30 -31.35
N ALA A 34 -2.60 35.79 -30.95
CA ALA A 34 -1.68 35.04 -30.08
C ALA A 34 -2.26 34.82 -28.68
N LYS A 35 -2.97 35.83 -28.14
CA LYS A 35 -3.63 35.75 -26.84
C LYS A 35 -4.82 34.79 -26.86
N THR A 36 -5.62 34.77 -27.93
CA THR A 36 -6.70 33.78 -28.09
C THR A 36 -6.15 32.38 -28.28
N LEU A 37 -5.10 32.18 -29.10
CA LEU A 37 -4.45 30.88 -29.26
C LEU A 37 -3.86 30.35 -27.94
N ALA A 38 -3.20 31.21 -27.15
CA ALA A 38 -2.68 30.81 -25.84
C ALA A 38 -3.80 30.44 -24.86
N ARG A 39 -4.96 31.10 -24.94
CA ARG A 39 -6.14 30.81 -24.13
C ARG A 39 -6.82 29.52 -24.55
N ASP A 40 -6.91 29.26 -25.85
CA ASP A 40 -7.52 28.05 -26.42
C ASP A 40 -6.62 26.83 -26.19
N VAL A 41 -5.30 26.99 -26.32
CA VAL A 41 -4.32 25.95 -25.95
C VAL A 41 -4.35 25.72 -24.43
N GLY A 42 -4.42 26.78 -23.63
CA GLY A 42 -4.59 26.69 -22.18
C GLY A 42 -5.86 25.93 -21.78
N ALA A 43 -6.99 26.26 -22.37
CA ALA A 43 -8.28 25.60 -22.14
C ALA A 43 -8.32 24.16 -22.68
N ALA A 44 -7.65 23.87 -23.80
CA ALA A 44 -7.53 22.52 -24.34
C ALA A 44 -6.60 21.63 -23.50
N ILE A 45 -5.53 22.20 -22.94
CA ILE A 45 -4.66 21.53 -21.96
C ILE A 45 -5.43 21.31 -20.67
N GLU A 46 -6.11 22.32 -20.13
CA GLU A 46 -6.93 22.22 -18.93
C GLU A 46 -8.07 21.19 -19.10
N GLY A 47 -8.77 21.21 -20.23
CA GLY A 47 -9.82 20.24 -20.57
C GLY A 47 -9.33 18.80 -20.78
N ARG A 48 -8.04 18.58 -21.06
CA ARG A 48 -7.43 17.24 -21.16
C ARG A 48 -6.73 16.80 -19.88
N VAL A 49 -6.17 17.74 -19.12
CA VAL A 49 -5.42 17.50 -17.88
C VAL A 49 -6.37 17.36 -16.69
N ALA A 50 -7.44 18.16 -16.59
CA ALA A 50 -8.44 18.05 -15.52
C ALA A 50 -9.05 16.64 -15.40
N PRO A 51 -9.55 15.98 -16.47
CA PRO A 51 -10.08 14.63 -16.37
C PRO A 51 -9.01 13.56 -16.12
N ALA A 52 -7.73 13.83 -16.41
CA ALA A 52 -6.63 12.94 -16.05
C ALA A 52 -6.23 13.12 -14.57
N ALA A 53 -6.20 14.37 -14.08
CA ALA A 53 -5.96 14.71 -12.69
C ALA A 53 -7.07 14.19 -11.77
N ASP A 54 -8.33 14.29 -12.18
CA ASP A 54 -9.46 13.72 -11.43
C ASP A 54 -9.42 12.19 -11.38
N ARG A 55 -9.01 11.53 -12.47
CA ARG A 55 -8.82 10.08 -12.49
C ARG A 55 -7.66 9.66 -11.59
N ALA A 56 -6.55 10.39 -11.64
CA ALA A 56 -5.42 10.18 -10.74
C ALA A 56 -5.83 10.41 -9.26
N ALA A 57 -6.56 11.49 -8.96
CA ALA A 57 -7.03 11.80 -7.61
C ALA A 57 -7.99 10.73 -7.07
N ARG A 58 -8.91 10.21 -7.90
CA ARG A 58 -9.79 9.10 -7.52
C ARG A 58 -9.01 7.80 -7.28
N ALA A 59 -8.05 7.49 -8.15
CA ALA A 59 -7.18 6.31 -8.00
C ALA A 59 -6.30 6.40 -6.74
N VAL A 60 -5.78 7.60 -6.43
CA VAL A 60 -5.03 7.86 -5.20
C VAL A 60 -5.94 7.75 -3.98
N LYS A 61 -7.17 8.30 -4.02
CA LYS A 61 -8.12 8.22 -2.90
C LYS A 61 -8.58 6.77 -2.65
N SER A 62 -8.85 5.99 -3.70
CA SER A 62 -9.18 4.57 -3.56
C SER A 62 -7.98 3.75 -3.10
N GLY A 63 -6.79 4.04 -3.62
CA GLY A 63 -5.55 3.38 -3.22
C GLY A 63 -5.19 3.66 -1.77
N ALA A 64 -5.35 4.91 -1.32
CA ALA A 64 -5.13 5.32 0.07
C ALA A 64 -6.10 4.61 1.03
N GLY A 65 -7.39 4.49 0.69
CA GLY A 65 -8.35 3.75 1.51
C GLY A 65 -8.02 2.27 1.66
N THR A 66 -7.55 1.62 0.58
CA THR A 66 -7.08 0.22 0.62
C THR A 66 -5.78 0.07 1.41
N ALA A 67 -4.84 1.01 1.26
CA ALA A 67 -3.60 1.03 2.02
C ALA A 67 -3.85 1.24 3.52
N LEU A 68 -4.80 2.10 3.89
CA LEU A 68 -5.16 2.36 5.29
C LEU A 68 -5.75 1.11 5.96
N ARG A 69 -6.65 0.39 5.29
CA ARG A 69 -7.17 -0.90 5.81
C ARG A 69 -6.10 -1.99 5.85
N ALA A 70 -5.12 -1.93 4.96
CA ALA A 70 -3.99 -2.85 4.97
C ALA A 70 -2.96 -2.52 6.07
N LEU A 71 -2.95 -1.28 6.58
CA LEU A 71 -2.13 -0.81 7.71
C LEU A 71 -2.75 -1.14 9.08
N GLU A 72 -4.04 -1.47 9.14
CA GLU A 72 -4.67 -1.96 10.37
C GLU A 72 -4.01 -3.28 10.79
N ASP A 73 -3.44 -3.31 12.00
CA ASP A 73 -2.82 -4.51 12.58
C ASP A 73 -3.91 -5.52 12.93
N PRO A 74 -3.98 -6.68 12.24
CA PRO A 74 -5.02 -7.68 12.49
C PRO A 74 -4.90 -8.36 13.86
N THR A 75 -3.81 -8.12 14.60
CA THR A 75 -3.49 -8.82 15.86
C THR A 75 -3.62 -7.95 17.12
N ALA A 76 -3.88 -6.65 17.00
CA ALA A 76 -3.94 -5.72 18.14
C ALA A 76 -5.08 -6.03 19.14
N ALA A 77 -6.12 -6.76 18.72
CA ALA A 77 -7.28 -7.10 19.55
C ALA A 77 -7.20 -8.47 20.26
N GLN A 78 -6.12 -9.26 20.07
CA GLN A 78 -6.14 -10.71 20.37
C GLN A 78 -5.32 -11.13 21.60
N ALA A 79 -4.67 -10.19 22.31
CA ALA A 79 -3.85 -10.54 23.47
C ALA A 79 -4.66 -11.09 24.65
N SER A 80 -5.86 -10.56 24.89
CA SER A 80 -6.79 -11.06 25.91
C SER A 80 -7.32 -12.45 25.58
N GLU A 81 -7.55 -12.73 24.30
CA GLU A 81 -8.00 -14.05 23.82
C GLU A 81 -6.91 -15.12 24.00
N ILE A 82 -5.64 -14.77 23.80
CA ILE A 82 -4.50 -15.66 24.07
C ILE A 82 -4.42 -16.01 25.55
N LEU A 83 -4.61 -15.03 26.44
CA LEU A 83 -4.59 -15.27 27.88
C LEU A 83 -5.75 -16.18 28.31
N ALA A 84 -6.93 -16.03 27.70
CA ALA A 84 -8.06 -16.92 27.93
C ALA A 84 -7.82 -18.34 27.39
N GLN A 85 -7.15 -18.48 26.23
CA GLN A 85 -6.80 -19.79 25.65
C GLN A 85 -5.64 -20.49 26.38
N ALA A 86 -4.76 -19.72 27.03
CA ALA A 86 -3.65 -20.23 27.83
C ALA A 86 -4.09 -20.75 29.21
N ASP A 87 -5.33 -20.46 29.62
CA ASP A 87 -5.92 -20.99 30.84
C ASP A 87 -6.34 -22.45 30.62
N LEU A 88 -5.37 -23.34 30.84
CA LEU A 88 -5.53 -24.78 30.70
C LEU A 88 -6.25 -25.33 31.94
N PRO A 89 -7.26 -26.22 31.76
CA PRO A 89 -7.95 -26.81 32.90
C PRO A 89 -6.98 -27.62 33.77
N GLU A 90 -7.08 -27.44 35.08
CA GLU A 90 -6.35 -28.27 36.04
C GLU A 90 -6.88 -29.71 36.00
N VAL A 91 -5.98 -30.67 36.21
CA VAL A 91 -6.33 -32.10 36.30
C VAL A 91 -6.44 -32.43 37.77
N VAL A 92 -7.66 -32.56 38.29
CA VAL A 92 -7.95 -32.66 39.74
C VAL A 92 -9.07 -33.66 40.03
N GLY A 93 -9.93 -34.00 39.07
CA GLY A 93 -11.15 -34.78 39.32
C GLY A 93 -11.00 -36.30 39.25
N GLU A 94 -12.16 -36.98 39.32
CA GLU A 94 -12.30 -38.44 39.44
C GLU A 94 -11.82 -39.23 38.21
N ASP A 95 -11.79 -38.61 37.02
CA ASP A 95 -11.28 -39.22 35.79
C ASP A 95 -10.12 -38.43 35.17
N PRO A 96 -8.90 -38.60 35.70
CA PRO A 96 -7.74 -37.80 35.30
C PRO A 96 -7.32 -38.00 33.84
N LEU A 97 -7.68 -39.15 33.22
CA LEU A 97 -7.38 -39.39 31.80
C LEU A 97 -8.30 -38.60 30.88
N ALA A 98 -9.59 -38.48 31.21
CA ALA A 98 -10.53 -37.67 30.45
C ALA A 98 -10.21 -36.17 30.58
N GLU A 99 -9.84 -35.71 31.77
CA GLU A 99 -9.40 -34.33 32.00
C GLU A 99 -8.10 -34.01 31.26
N LEU A 100 -7.14 -34.94 31.27
CA LEU A 100 -5.91 -34.82 30.49
C LEU A 100 -6.18 -34.73 28.98
N ALA A 101 -7.15 -35.50 28.47
CA ALA A 101 -7.54 -35.42 27.06
C ALA A 101 -8.06 -34.02 26.71
N VAL A 102 -8.97 -33.45 27.50
CA VAL A 102 -9.50 -32.10 27.30
C VAL A 102 -8.40 -31.04 27.37
N ARG A 103 -7.46 -31.20 28.30
CA ARG A 103 -6.31 -30.29 28.43
C ARG A 103 -5.40 -30.34 27.21
N LEU A 104 -5.05 -31.54 26.72
CA LEU A 104 -4.19 -31.72 25.56
C LEU A 104 -4.83 -31.18 24.28
N ASP A 105 -6.14 -31.32 24.14
CA ASP A 105 -6.92 -30.74 23.03
C ASP A 105 -6.84 -29.21 23.03
N ARG A 106 -7.06 -28.58 24.19
CA ARG A 106 -6.90 -27.12 24.34
C ARG A 106 -5.46 -26.64 24.10
N GLU A 107 -4.47 -27.42 24.53
CA GLU A 107 -3.06 -27.11 24.29
C GLU A 107 -2.73 -27.18 22.79
N ALA A 108 -3.24 -28.17 22.07
CA ALA A 108 -3.10 -28.28 20.62
C ALA A 108 -3.74 -27.07 19.91
N ASP A 109 -4.97 -26.71 20.27
CA ASP A 109 -5.68 -25.57 19.69
C ASP A 109 -5.01 -24.22 20.01
N LEU A 110 -4.48 -24.04 21.22
CA LEU A 110 -3.67 -22.88 21.58
C LEU A 110 -2.48 -22.74 20.64
N HIS A 111 -1.73 -23.83 20.42
CA HIS A 111 -0.56 -23.83 19.56
C HIS A 111 -0.90 -23.63 18.07
N ARG A 112 -1.99 -24.22 17.57
CA ARG A 112 -2.52 -23.94 16.23
C ARG A 112 -2.91 -22.46 16.08
N GLY A 113 -3.58 -21.90 17.07
CA GLY A 113 -3.95 -20.48 17.11
C GLY A 113 -2.71 -19.58 17.06
N ILE A 114 -1.66 -19.90 17.81
CA ILE A 114 -0.38 -19.18 17.76
C ILE A 114 0.21 -19.24 16.34
N ALA A 115 0.29 -20.42 15.73
CA ALA A 115 0.83 -20.59 14.39
C ALA A 115 0.06 -19.77 13.34
N MET A 116 -1.27 -19.84 13.34
CA MET A 116 -2.12 -19.06 12.43
C MET A 116 -1.89 -17.55 12.57
N ARG A 117 -1.77 -17.05 13.80
CA ARG A 117 -1.50 -15.63 14.06
C ARG A 117 -0.13 -15.19 13.55
N GLN A 118 0.92 -16.02 13.71
CA GLN A 118 2.24 -15.68 13.16
C GLN A 118 2.25 -15.71 11.63
N HIS A 119 1.49 -16.62 11.01
CA HIS A 119 1.27 -16.59 9.56
C HIS A 119 0.52 -15.33 9.11
N ALA A 120 -0.51 -14.90 9.85
CA ALA A 120 -1.23 -13.67 9.58
C ALA A 120 -0.33 -12.43 9.69
N ARG A 121 0.53 -12.36 10.72
CA ARG A 121 1.54 -11.29 10.87
C ARG A 121 2.56 -11.29 9.73
N ALA A 122 3.04 -12.46 9.31
CA ALA A 122 3.94 -12.56 8.18
C ALA A 122 3.29 -12.03 6.88
N ALA A 123 2.03 -12.42 6.62
CA ALA A 123 1.27 -11.92 5.48
C ALA A 123 0.97 -10.41 5.56
N TRP A 124 0.75 -9.88 6.75
CA TRP A 124 0.59 -8.43 6.97
C TRP A 124 1.89 -7.66 6.68
N MET A 125 3.04 -8.18 7.10
CA MET A 125 4.35 -7.60 6.77
C MET A 125 4.62 -7.58 5.25
N ASP A 126 4.19 -8.61 4.51
CA ASP A 126 4.30 -8.63 3.05
C ASP A 126 3.47 -7.50 2.40
N ARG A 127 2.29 -7.19 2.97
CA ARG A 127 1.45 -6.06 2.51
C ARG A 127 2.12 -4.72 2.79
N LEU A 128 2.75 -4.54 3.96
CA LEU A 128 3.51 -3.32 4.26
C LEU A 128 4.69 -3.13 3.29
N GLY A 129 5.40 -4.21 2.97
CA GLY A 129 6.47 -4.19 1.97
C GLY A 129 5.95 -3.75 0.59
N ALA A 130 4.82 -4.31 0.15
CA ALA A 130 4.20 -3.94 -1.12
C ALA A 130 3.75 -2.47 -1.16
N ILE A 131 3.10 -1.98 -0.09
CA ILE A 131 2.69 -0.56 0.03
C ILE A 131 3.92 0.35 0.03
N GLY A 132 4.96 0.00 0.78
CA GLY A 132 6.21 0.76 0.81
C GLY A 132 6.87 0.87 -0.57
N ALA A 133 6.89 -0.22 -1.34
CA ALA A 133 7.40 -0.22 -2.71
C ALA A 133 6.57 0.69 -3.64
N VAL A 134 5.25 0.66 -3.54
CA VAL A 134 4.36 1.55 -4.33
C VAL A 134 4.58 3.02 -3.97
N VAL A 135 4.65 3.35 -2.68
CA VAL A 135 4.89 4.73 -2.22
C VAL A 135 6.24 5.24 -2.74
N ALA A 136 7.28 4.42 -2.69
CA ALA A 136 8.58 4.80 -3.21
C ALA A 136 8.59 4.98 -4.74
N LEU A 137 7.90 4.12 -5.48
CA LEU A 137 7.74 4.29 -6.93
C LEU A 137 7.06 5.62 -7.26
N VAL A 138 5.97 5.95 -6.57
CA VAL A 138 5.29 7.25 -6.74
C VAL A 138 6.23 8.40 -6.41
N GLY A 139 6.99 8.31 -5.30
CA GLY A 139 8.00 9.31 -4.94
C GLY A 139 9.06 9.51 -6.03
N ILE A 140 9.57 8.42 -6.62
CA ILE A 140 10.54 8.47 -7.72
C ILE A 140 9.94 9.13 -8.96
N VAL A 141 8.69 8.79 -9.33
CA VAL A 141 8.01 9.40 -10.48
C VAL A 141 7.81 10.91 -10.28
N VAL A 142 7.44 11.34 -9.07
CA VAL A 142 7.30 12.76 -8.73
C VAL A 142 8.64 13.48 -8.84
N LEU A 143 9.71 12.93 -8.25
CA LEU A 143 11.06 13.50 -8.35
C LEU A 143 11.55 13.60 -9.80
N ALA A 144 11.32 12.56 -10.60
CA ALA A 144 11.67 12.56 -12.02
C ALA A 144 10.88 13.62 -12.81
N SER A 145 9.60 13.80 -12.49
CA SER A 145 8.76 14.85 -13.10
C SER A 145 9.28 16.25 -12.76
N ILE A 146 9.64 16.49 -11.50
CA ILE A 146 10.24 17.76 -11.05
C ILE A 146 11.58 18.01 -11.78
N ALA A 147 12.41 16.97 -11.93
CA ALA A 147 13.67 17.06 -12.68
C ALA A 147 13.42 17.47 -14.14
N GLY A 148 12.47 16.80 -14.81
CA GLY A 148 12.12 17.07 -16.21
C GLY A 148 11.56 18.47 -16.42
N PHE A 149 10.61 18.91 -15.58
CA PHE A 149 10.08 20.27 -15.64
C PHE A 149 11.18 21.32 -15.45
N ARG A 150 12.05 21.11 -14.46
CA ARG A 150 13.13 22.07 -14.22
C ARG A 150 14.14 22.11 -15.36
N ALA A 151 14.50 20.96 -15.93
CA ALA A 151 15.38 20.90 -17.10
C ALA A 151 14.83 21.69 -18.30
N LEU A 152 13.49 21.72 -18.45
CA LEU A 152 12.83 22.46 -19.54
C LEU A 152 12.74 23.98 -19.32
N PHE A 153 12.58 24.43 -18.06
CA PHE A 153 12.21 25.82 -17.76
C PHE A 153 13.23 26.62 -16.92
N ALA A 154 14.21 25.96 -16.29
CA ALA A 154 15.23 26.61 -15.46
C ALA A 154 16.59 25.89 -15.61
N PRO A 155 17.25 26.03 -16.78
CA PRO A 155 18.49 25.32 -17.09
C PRO A 155 19.67 25.81 -16.24
N GLU A 156 19.63 27.05 -15.74
CA GLU A 156 20.61 27.60 -14.82
C GLU A 156 20.52 26.85 -13.47
N GLY A 157 21.63 26.19 -13.09
CA GLY A 157 21.69 25.33 -11.90
C GLY A 157 21.10 23.93 -12.07
N ALA A 158 20.83 23.47 -13.31
CA ALA A 158 20.27 22.14 -13.58
C ALA A 158 21.10 20.99 -12.99
N LEU A 159 22.44 21.08 -13.03
CA LEU A 159 23.35 20.08 -12.47
C LEU A 159 23.15 19.86 -10.97
N LEU A 160 23.05 20.95 -10.19
CA LEU A 160 22.91 20.90 -8.73
C LEU A 160 21.53 20.36 -8.31
N ALA A 161 20.49 20.72 -9.05
CA ALA A 161 19.14 20.20 -8.86
C ALA A 161 19.01 18.72 -9.25
N SER A 162 19.62 18.30 -10.37
CA SER A 162 19.64 16.87 -10.75
C SER A 162 20.38 16.02 -9.74
N LEU A 163 21.44 16.57 -9.13
CA LEU A 163 22.22 15.88 -8.10
C LEU A 163 21.40 15.73 -6.80
N LEU A 164 20.69 16.78 -6.36
CA LEU A 164 19.76 16.70 -5.23
C LEU A 164 18.61 15.71 -5.46
N LEU A 165 18.02 15.69 -6.66
CA LEU A 165 16.96 14.74 -7.01
C LEU A 165 17.48 13.30 -7.13
N GLY A 166 18.70 13.12 -7.65
CA GLY A 166 19.40 11.83 -7.67
C GLY A 166 19.69 11.32 -6.26
N VAL A 167 20.16 12.19 -5.36
CA VAL A 167 20.33 11.86 -3.93
C VAL A 167 18.97 11.53 -3.29
N GLY A 168 17.92 12.28 -3.58
CA GLY A 168 16.57 11.98 -3.10
C GLY A 168 16.05 10.61 -3.56
N ALA A 169 16.23 10.28 -4.84
CA ALA A 169 15.87 8.96 -5.39
C ALA A 169 16.70 7.85 -4.75
N LEU A 170 18.00 8.06 -4.56
CA LEU A 170 18.88 7.11 -3.88
C LEU A 170 18.43 6.87 -2.44
N LEU A 171 18.11 7.92 -1.69
CA LEU A 171 17.61 7.81 -0.31
C LEU A 171 16.27 7.07 -0.24
N LEU A 172 15.36 7.30 -1.19
CA LEU A 172 14.11 6.54 -1.29
C LEU A 172 14.37 5.05 -1.53
N LEU A 173 15.24 4.71 -2.48
CA LEU A 173 15.62 3.33 -2.76
C LEU A 173 16.28 2.67 -1.54
N LEU A 174 17.16 3.40 -0.85
CA LEU A 174 17.85 2.92 0.35
C LEU A 174 16.86 2.69 1.50
N GLY A 175 15.88 3.59 1.67
CA GLY A 175 14.80 3.45 2.63
C GLY A 175 13.92 2.22 2.37
N VAL A 176 13.52 1.99 1.12
CA VAL A 176 12.77 0.78 0.73
C VAL A 176 13.59 -0.47 0.97
N PHE A 177 14.87 -0.45 0.61
CA PHE A 177 15.77 -1.59 0.82
C PHE A 177 15.93 -1.92 2.31
N ALA A 178 16.11 -0.92 3.16
CA ALA A 178 16.19 -1.09 4.60
C ALA A 178 14.88 -1.67 5.18
N LEU A 179 13.73 -1.14 4.73
CA LEU A 179 12.41 -1.65 5.13
C LEU A 179 12.19 -3.10 4.68
N ALA A 180 12.54 -3.43 3.43
CA ALA A 180 12.44 -4.78 2.89
C ALA A 180 13.34 -5.76 3.67
N ARG A 181 14.55 -5.34 4.04
CA ARG A 181 15.46 -6.17 4.85
C ARG A 181 14.96 -6.38 6.28
N ALA A 182 14.41 -5.35 6.90
CA ALA A 182 13.84 -5.43 8.25
C ALA A 182 12.61 -6.36 8.27
N THR A 183 11.67 -6.18 7.33
CA THR A 183 10.48 -7.02 7.20
C THR A 183 10.83 -8.47 6.89
N ALA A 184 11.83 -8.74 6.02
CA ALA A 184 12.29 -10.10 5.73
C ALA A 184 12.87 -10.81 6.97
N ARG A 185 13.63 -10.11 7.82
CA ARG A 185 14.13 -10.68 9.08
C ARG A 185 13.02 -11.01 10.06
N ILE A 186 12.06 -10.09 10.23
CA ILE A 186 10.90 -10.32 11.09
C ILE A 186 10.11 -11.52 10.57
N ARG A 187 9.87 -11.60 9.26
CA ARG A 187 9.18 -12.73 8.62
C ARG A 187 9.87 -14.06 8.87
N ALA A 188 11.20 -14.12 8.78
CA ALA A 188 11.94 -15.35 9.08
C ALA A 188 11.75 -15.78 10.54
N GLY A 189 11.79 -14.84 11.49
CA GLY A 189 11.52 -15.10 12.90
C GLY A 189 10.09 -15.58 13.15
N GLN A 190 9.10 -14.94 12.52
CA GLN A 190 7.69 -15.35 12.66
C GLN A 190 7.42 -16.72 12.04
N ALA A 191 8.03 -17.03 10.89
CA ALA A 191 7.91 -18.34 10.27
C ALA A 191 8.51 -19.45 11.13
N GLN A 192 9.63 -19.17 11.81
CA GLN A 192 10.23 -20.12 12.74
C GLN A 192 9.35 -20.35 13.97
N SER A 193 8.82 -19.26 14.56
CA SER A 193 7.88 -19.35 15.69
C SER A 193 6.60 -20.12 15.32
N ALA A 194 6.06 -19.90 14.11
CA ALA A 194 4.91 -20.64 13.61
C ALA A 194 5.20 -22.14 13.49
N ARG A 195 6.36 -22.51 12.92
CA ARG A 195 6.78 -23.91 12.80
C ARG A 195 6.94 -24.57 14.17
N GLU A 196 7.58 -23.89 15.11
CA GLU A 196 7.75 -24.41 16.47
C GLU A 196 6.40 -24.61 17.17
N ALA A 197 5.46 -23.67 16.99
CA ALA A 197 4.11 -23.82 17.52
C ALA A 197 3.37 -25.01 16.88
N LEU A 198 3.47 -25.21 15.56
CA LEU A 198 2.88 -26.37 14.89
C LEU A 198 3.47 -27.68 15.40
N VAL A 199 4.79 -27.76 15.57
CA VAL A 199 5.44 -28.96 16.13
C VAL A 199 4.92 -29.27 17.55
N ARG A 200 4.69 -28.25 18.37
CA ARG A 200 4.10 -28.43 19.71
C ARG A 200 2.64 -28.89 19.64
N SER A 201 1.86 -28.33 18.71
CA SER A 201 0.49 -28.80 18.43
C SER A 201 0.48 -30.28 18.03
N ASP A 202 1.30 -30.68 17.07
CA ASP A 202 1.35 -32.06 16.58
C ASP A 202 1.74 -33.04 17.70
N LEU A 203 2.64 -32.62 18.60
CA LEU A 203 3.04 -33.40 19.75
C LEU A 203 1.92 -33.50 20.80
N ALA A 204 1.16 -32.44 21.04
CA ALA A 204 -0.04 -32.46 21.89
C ALA A 204 -1.13 -33.38 21.30
N GLU A 205 -1.35 -33.32 19.98
CA GLU A 205 -2.30 -34.19 19.27
C GLU A 205 -1.87 -35.67 19.29
N ALA A 206 -0.58 -35.96 19.11
CA ALA A 206 -0.04 -37.30 19.26
C ALA A 206 -0.24 -37.85 20.69
N ARG A 207 -0.08 -37.00 21.71
CA ARG A 207 -0.38 -37.36 23.11
C ARG A 207 -1.88 -37.59 23.31
N LEU A 208 -2.74 -36.74 22.73
CA LEU A 208 -4.19 -36.88 22.77
C LEU A 208 -4.65 -38.21 22.17
N HIS A 209 -4.11 -38.60 21.01
CA HIS A 209 -4.41 -39.89 20.38
C HIS A 209 -4.03 -41.09 21.26
N ARG A 210 -2.90 -41.00 21.98
CA ARG A 210 -2.50 -42.05 22.95
C ARG A 210 -3.46 -42.13 24.12
N VAL A 211 -3.87 -40.98 24.67
CA VAL A 211 -4.86 -40.94 25.77
C VAL A 211 -6.21 -41.47 25.29
N ALA A 212 -6.66 -41.11 24.09
CA ALA A 212 -7.89 -41.62 23.50
C ALA A 212 -7.84 -43.15 23.30
N ALA A 213 -6.71 -43.69 22.85
CA ALA A 213 -6.51 -45.14 22.73
C ALA A 213 -6.56 -45.84 24.10
N LEU A 214 -5.98 -45.24 25.15
CA LEU A 214 -6.06 -45.76 26.52
C LEU A 214 -7.49 -45.71 27.08
N LEU A 215 -8.24 -44.64 26.81
CA LEU A 215 -9.65 -44.53 27.20
C LEU A 215 -10.52 -45.57 26.48
N ALA A 216 -10.28 -45.80 25.19
CA ALA A 216 -10.96 -46.85 24.43
C ALA A 216 -10.61 -48.25 24.97
N LEU A 217 -9.34 -48.50 25.28
CA LEU A 217 -8.89 -49.76 25.87
C LEU A 217 -9.53 -50.00 27.24
N ARG A 218 -9.65 -48.97 28.08
CA ARG A 218 -10.35 -49.05 29.38
C ARG A 218 -11.81 -49.50 29.23
N GLN A 219 -12.49 -49.10 28.16
CA GLN A 219 -13.88 -49.49 27.89
C GLN A 219 -14.01 -50.91 27.33
N LEU A 220 -13.05 -51.33 26.49
CA LEU A 220 -13.09 -52.62 25.78
C LEU A 220 -12.50 -53.78 26.58
N ASP A 221 -11.38 -53.56 27.27
CA ASP A 221 -10.62 -54.56 28.03
C ASP A 221 -9.92 -53.90 29.25
N PRO A 222 -10.59 -53.87 30.41
CA PRO A 222 -10.06 -53.27 31.64
C PRO A 222 -8.76 -53.93 32.15
N GLU A 223 -8.59 -55.23 31.91
CA GLU A 223 -7.40 -55.98 32.35
C GLU A 223 -6.19 -55.67 31.48
N ALA A 224 -6.37 -55.54 30.17
CA ALA A 224 -5.33 -55.05 29.26
C ALA A 224 -4.95 -53.59 29.56
N PHE A 225 -5.93 -52.74 29.87
CA PHE A 225 -5.68 -51.37 30.31
C PHE A 225 -4.81 -51.32 31.57
N GLY A 226 -5.14 -52.10 32.60
CA GLY A 226 -4.34 -52.16 33.83
C GLY A 226 -2.88 -52.58 33.59
N ARG A 227 -2.65 -53.56 32.71
CA ARG A 227 -1.30 -53.99 32.31
C ARG A 227 -0.55 -52.89 31.56
N ALA A 228 -1.20 -52.21 30.62
CA ALA A 228 -0.59 -51.13 29.84
C ALA A 228 -0.13 -49.96 30.73
N ILE A 229 -0.91 -49.61 31.76
CA ILE A 229 -0.52 -48.57 32.72
C ILE A 229 0.68 -49.01 33.58
N GLN A 230 0.70 -50.27 34.06
CA GLN A 230 1.83 -50.78 34.83
C GLN A 230 3.13 -50.83 34.03
N ASP A 231 3.06 -51.18 32.75
CA ASP A 231 4.23 -51.18 31.87
C ASP A 231 4.71 -49.75 31.61
N LEU A 232 3.78 -48.80 31.40
CA LEU A 232 4.11 -47.38 31.27
C LEU A 232 4.80 -46.82 32.53
N GLU A 233 4.34 -47.19 33.72
CA GLU A 233 4.96 -46.81 35.00
C GLU A 233 6.36 -47.41 35.20
N ARG A 234 6.62 -48.61 34.67
CA ARG A 234 7.94 -49.23 34.70
C ARG A 234 8.89 -48.50 33.75
N ASP A 235 8.44 -48.20 32.54
CA ASP A 235 9.23 -47.50 31.53
C ASP A 235 9.60 -46.08 31.98
N THR A 236 8.66 -45.35 32.58
CA THR A 236 8.93 -44.00 33.12
C THR A 236 9.93 -44.03 34.28
N ARG A 237 9.86 -45.03 35.16
CA ARG A 237 10.85 -45.23 36.23
C ARG A 237 12.23 -45.64 35.71
N ALA A 238 12.30 -46.30 34.55
CA ALA A 238 13.57 -46.69 33.93
C ALA A 238 14.22 -45.57 33.11
N ALA A 239 13.44 -44.58 32.66
CA ALA A 239 13.90 -43.46 31.85
C ALA A 239 14.30 -42.21 32.66
N GLY A 240 13.98 -42.16 33.95
CA GLY A 240 14.39 -41.11 34.90
C GLY A 240 15.62 -41.48 35.71
#